data_AF-R5B601-F1
#
_entry.id   AF-R5B601-F1
#
_cell.length_a   1.000
_cell.length_b   1.000
_cell.length_c   1.000
_cell.angle_alpha   90.00
_cell.angle_beta   90.00
_cell.angle_gamma   90.00
#
_symmetry.space_group_name_H-M   'P 1'
#
loop_
_entity.id
_entity.type
_entity.pdbx_description
1 polymer ?
#
loop_
_entity_poly.entity_id
_entity_poly.type
_entity_poly.pdbx_seq_one_letter_code
_entity_poly.pdbx_strand_id
1 'polypeptide(L)' 'MSRNSVLIPEAKKAMDSFKSEVANSLNVNLKQGDNGDLTSRQAGSIGGEMVKRMIAYAANNMNK' A
#
# COMPACT_ATOMS: atom_id res chain seq x y z
N MET A 1 9.66 -7.58 -18.88
CA MET A 1 9.23 -6.85 -17.67
C MET A 1 8.07 -7.61 -17.05
N SER A 2 8.22 -8.23 -15.87
CA SER A 2 7.07 -8.84 -15.20
C SER A 2 6.15 -7.70 -14.75
N ARG A 3 4.87 -7.76 -15.12
CA ARG A 3 3.87 -6.86 -14.57
C ARG A 3 3.50 -7.41 -13.21
N ASN A 4 3.81 -6.68 -12.15
CA ASN A 4 3.29 -7.01 -10.82
C ASN A 4 1.77 -6.77 -10.84
N SER A 5 1.00 -7.82 -11.10
CA SER A 5 -0.46 -7.79 -11.13
C SER A 5 -0.99 -8.06 -9.73
N VAL A 6 -2.02 -7.31 -9.33
CA VAL A 6 -2.80 -7.65 -8.13
C VAL A 6 -3.39 -9.04 -8.35
N LEU A 7 -3.13 -9.96 -7.42
CA LEU A 7 -3.58 -11.36 -7.52
C LEU A 7 -5.11 -11.49 -7.54
N ILE A 8 -5.81 -10.55 -6.90
CA ILE A 8 -7.27 -10.43 -6.87
C ILE A 8 -7.64 -9.13 -7.60
N PRO A 9 -7.98 -9.18 -8.89
CA PRO A 9 -8.24 -7.98 -9.69
C PRO A 9 -9.33 -7.07 -9.11
N GLU A 10 -10.35 -7.65 -8.50
CA GLU A 10 -11.48 -6.96 -7.87
C GLU A 10 -11.03 -6.10 -6.69
N ALA A 11 -9.93 -6.49 -6.01
CA ALA A 11 -9.39 -5.76 -4.89
C ALA A 11 -8.56 -4.53 -5.30
N LYS A 12 -8.25 -4.34 -6.59
CA LYS A 12 -7.35 -3.27 -7.06
C LYS A 12 -7.77 -1.87 -6.58
N LYS A 13 -9.06 -1.54 -6.70
CA LYS A 13 -9.60 -0.24 -6.27
C LYS A 13 -9.47 -0.04 -4.75
N ALA A 14 -9.74 -1.10 -3.98
CA ALA A 14 -9.59 -1.08 -2.53
C ALA A 14 -8.11 -0.91 -2.13
N MET A 15 -7.19 -1.59 -2.83
CA MET A 15 -5.76 -1.49 -2.61
C MET A 15 -5.20 -0.10 -2.94
N ASP A 16 -5.69 0.55 -4.00
CA ASP A 16 -5.26 1.91 -4.34
C ASP A 16 -5.78 2.96 -3.33
N SER A 17 -7.00 2.76 -2.82
CA SER A 17 -7.55 3.58 -1.75
C SER A 17 -6.75 3.41 -0.46
N PHE A 18 -6.45 2.16 -0.10
CA PHE A 18 -5.64 1.82 1.08
C PHE A 18 -4.22 2.39 1.00
N LYS A 19 -3.58 2.31 -0.17
CA LYS A 19 -2.26 2.93 -0.40
C LYS A 19 -2.28 4.43 -0.16
N SER A 20 -3.34 5.11 -0.63
CA SER A 20 -3.52 6.56 -0.44
C SER A 20 -3.71 6.91 1.04
N GLU A 21 -4.49 6.12 1.77
CA GLU A 21 -4.68 6.28 3.23
C GLU A 21 -3.36 6.12 3.99
N VAL A 22 -2.58 5.08 3.67
CA VAL A 22 -1.30 4.83 4.31
C VAL A 22 -0.31 5.97 4.01
N ALA A 23 -0.24 6.44 2.77
CA ALA A 23 0.59 7.58 2.40
C ALA A 23 0.25 8.84 3.20
N ASN A 24 -1.05 9.14 3.32
CA ASN A 24 -1.54 10.26 4.14
C ASN A 24 -1.15 10.10 5.62
N SER A 25 -1.28 8.90 6.18
CA SER A 25 -0.91 8.65 7.58
C SER A 25 0.58 8.80 7.88
N LEU A 26 1.43 8.64 6.86
CA LEU A 26 2.88 8.82 6.96
C LEU A 26 3.31 10.25 6.58
N ASN A 27 2.37 11.16 6.29
CA ASN A 27 2.62 12.50 5.75
C ASN A 27 3.49 12.47 4.47
N VAL A 28 3.33 11.43 3.65
CA VAL A 28 4.01 11.28 2.37
C VAL A 28 3.04 11.68 1.26
N ASN A 29 3.43 12.68 0.46
CA ASN A 29 2.62 13.14 -0.66
C ASN A 29 2.72 12.17 -1.86
N LEU A 30 1.84 11.17 -1.89
CA LEU A 30 1.71 10.23 -2.99
C LEU A 30 0.71 10.76 -4.01
N LYS A 31 1.16 11.02 -5.24
CA LYS A 31 0.34 11.51 -6.35
C LYS A 31 -0.23 10.34 -7.16
N GLN A 32 -1.40 10.54 -7.75
CA GLN A 32 -1.85 9.64 -8.82
C GLN A 32 -1.08 9.95 -10.10
N GLY A 33 -0.17 9.04 -10.46
CA GLY A 33 0.70 9.19 -11.63
C GLY A 33 2.17 9.06 -11.24
N ASP A 34 3.00 9.91 -11.84
CA ASP A 34 4.43 9.89 -11.57
C ASP A 34 4.75 10.43 -10.17
N ASN A 35 5.61 9.70 -9.47
CA ASN A 35 6.09 10.00 -8.13
C ASN A 35 7.62 10.04 -8.09
N GLY A 36 8.26 10.48 -9.19
CA GLY A 36 9.71 10.59 -9.29
C GLY A 36 10.36 11.52 -8.25
N ASP A 37 9.57 12.37 -7.58
CA ASP A 37 10.01 13.20 -6.46
C ASP A 37 10.03 12.47 -5.11
N LEU A 38 9.38 11.30 -4.99
CA LEU A 38 9.46 10.49 -3.78
C LEU A 38 10.79 9.76 -3.69
N THR A 39 11.45 9.91 -2.54
CA THR A 39 12.63 9.09 -2.24
C THR A 39 12.23 7.61 -2.14
N SER A 40 13.15 6.70 -2.47
CA SER A 40 12.92 5.26 -2.33
C SER A 40 12.54 4.86 -0.90
N ARG A 41 13.05 5.60 0.10
CA ARG A 41 12.68 5.41 1.51
C ARG A 41 11.22 5.76 1.78
N GLN A 42 10.72 6.87 1.22
CA GLN A 42 9.31 7.26 1.37
C GLN A 42 8.39 6.26 0.67
N ALA A 43 8.66 5.93 -0.59
CA ALA A 43 7.87 4.93 -1.32
C ALA A 43 7.88 3.55 -0.62
N GLY A 44 9.06 3.12 -0.14
CA GLY A 44 9.19 1.89 0.63
C GLY A 44 8.44 1.92 1.97
N SER A 45 8.43 3.06 2.66
CA SER A 45 7.69 3.20 3.93
C SER A 45 6.18 3.00 3.76
N ILE A 46 5.60 3.49 2.65
CA ILE A 46 4.18 3.27 2.33
C ILE A 46 3.90 1.78 2.15
N GLY A 47 4.69 1.10 1.31
CA GLY A 47 4.52 -0.34 1.07
C GLY A 47 4.70 -1.19 2.33
N GLY A 48 5.70 -0.87 3.16
CA GLY A 48 5.95 -1.56 4.42
C GLY A 48 4.81 -1.39 5.43
N GLU A 49 4.29 -0.18 5.57
CA GLU A 49 3.17 0.10 6.47
C GLU A 49 1.87 -0.55 5.99
N MET A 50 1.63 -0.60 4.66
CA MET A 50 0.52 -1.35 4.08
C MET A 50 0.57 -2.83 4.51
N VAL A 51 1.72 -3.49 4.32
CA VAL A 51 1.90 -4.91 4.68
C VAL A 51 1.72 -5.11 6.19
N LYS A 52 2.28 -4.21 7.01
CA LYS A 52 2.16 -4.29 8.48
C LYS A 52 0.70 -4.27 8.93
N ARG A 53 -0.12 -3.36 8.40
CA ARG A 53 -1.55 -3.27 8.71
C ARG A 53 -2.34 -4.46 8.18
N MET A 54 -2.03 -4.94 6.97
CA MET A 54 -2.66 -6.15 6.42
C MET A 54 -2.39 -7.37 7.29
N ILE A 55 -1.14 -7.56 7.74
CA ILE A 55 -0.78 -8.66 8.64
C ILE A 55 -1.47 -8.50 10.00
N ALA A 56 -1.52 -7.29 10.56
CA ALA A 56 -2.22 -7.04 11.81
C ALA A 56 -3.72 -7.36 11.70
N TYR A 57 -4.37 -6.94 10.62
CA TYR A 57 -5.76 -7.30 10.32
C TYR A 57 -5.91 -8.81 10.19
N ALA A 58 -5.07 -9.46 9.38
CA ALA A 58 -5.12 -10.91 9.21
C ALA A 58 -4.94 -11.64 10.56
N ALA A 59 -3.94 -11.27 11.36
CA ALA A 59 -3.69 -11.86 12.67
C ALA A 59 -4.87 -11.71 13.64
N ASN A 60 -5.57 -10.57 13.61
CA ASN A 60 -6.77 -10.35 14.42
C ASN A 60 -7.99 -11.17 13.95
N ASN A 61 -8.04 -11.54 12.67
CA ASN A 61 -9.15 -12.27 12.05
C ASN A 61 -8.85 -13.76 11.82
N MET A 62 -7.60 -14.20 11.98
CA MET A 62 -7.24 -15.61 12.02
C MET A 62 -7.78 -16.19 13.32
N ASN A 63 -8.58 -17.25 13.18
CA ASN A 63 -9.34 -17.91 14.25
C ASN A 63 -8.59 -17.94 15.59
N LYS A 64 -9.26 -17.45 16.64
CA LYS A 64 -9.02 -17.96 18.00
C LYS A 64 -9.46 -19.41 18.08
#